data_AF-A0A420IGX1-F1
#
_entry.id   AF-A0A420IGX1-F1
#
_cell.length_a   1.000
_cell.length_b   1.000
_cell.length_c   1.000
_cell.angle_alpha   90.00
_cell.angle_beta   90.00
_cell.angle_gamma   90.00
#
_symmetry.space_group_name_H-M   'P 1'
#
loop_
_entity.id
_entity.type
_entity.pdbx_description
1 polymer ?
#
loop_
_entity_poly.entity_id
_entity_poly.type
_entity_poly.pdbx_seq_one_letter_code
_entity_poly.pdbx_strand_id
1 'polypeptide(L)'
;MNAINNLFLAKKKSLNQIRLIAELGLSSIFILRSLLPGDEEILLENQTLISLLAFTSESDPWTTASCLDFSNRLISLHQAQFLQQDFIKETILSSLIRPLFVASRPKTITSSGYAAISSNTLREPYDFNAFNVKSKPWRLDTCYAITVLFWAVRHIPQEEVTTAFHLIMPPLLILLDSPNAPIQLKGLQMLDKFVQKLTPKLLEQTGLGSVIEDAIYPILLYLPPITPLTESATLLPAAYKALFTLLEVRFPLPTKSNFGDKDKVVQKQKLDSLTRLLRQSIIPGYTHTSHSSESDPIIHKIILDQIPPLVSALGIYCVVHLNALIPLVEDVLLDPFASANPSLVITALKALKKIIIHAWPRLGDERRRMEVIRMLVSGWEKLQEETIDSIEHPKKDVLEEFKIVGKLFVKGVTKAGEAKNLSSDLKPLFEADKSLREVLSMLDN
;
A
#
# COMPACT_ATOMS: atom_id res chain seq x y z
N MET A 1 27.75 16.95 -22.64
CA MET A 1 28.03 15.59 -22.15
C MET A 1 29.17 15.54 -21.12
N ASN A 2 30.36 16.10 -21.37
CA ASN A 2 31.50 16.00 -20.43
C ASN A 2 31.25 16.58 -19.03
N ALA A 3 30.55 17.72 -18.91
CA ALA A 3 30.26 18.33 -17.60
C ALA A 3 29.30 17.49 -16.73
N ILE A 4 28.28 16.86 -17.33
CA ILE A 4 27.32 16.01 -16.62
C ILE A 4 27.99 14.72 -16.16
N ASN A 5 28.82 14.11 -17.01
CA ASN A 5 29.59 12.92 -16.66
C ASN A 5 30.59 13.22 -15.53
N ASN A 6 31.27 14.37 -15.58
CA ASN A 6 32.18 14.80 -14.52
C ASN A 6 31.46 15.03 -13.19
N LEU A 7 30.25 15.62 -13.21
CA LEU A 7 29.43 15.80 -12.02
C LEU A 7 28.98 14.46 -11.43
N PHE A 8 28.59 13.50 -12.27
CA PHE A 8 28.21 12.15 -11.83
C PHE A 8 29.38 11.41 -11.18
N LEU A 9 30.56 11.48 -11.80
CA LEU A 9 31.79 10.89 -11.25
C LEU A 9 32.18 11.53 -9.92
N ALA A 10 32.09 12.86 -9.80
CA ALA A 10 32.34 13.57 -8.55
C ALA A 10 31.37 13.14 -7.44
N LYS A 11 30.07 13.02 -7.75
CA LYS A 11 29.05 12.51 -6.81
C LYS A 11 29.37 11.09 -6.35
N LYS A 12 29.69 10.18 -7.27
CA LYS A 12 30.04 8.79 -6.94
C LYS A 12 31.28 8.72 -6.06
N LYS A 13 32.31 9.53 -6.34
CA LYS A 13 33.52 9.61 -5.51
C LYS A 13 33.20 10.12 -4.10
N SER A 14 32.41 11.19 -3.98
CA SER A 14 32.01 11.72 -2.67
C SER A 14 31.21 10.69 -1.85
N LEU A 15 30.30 9.95 -2.48
CA LEU A 15 29.51 8.91 -1.84
C LEU A 15 30.40 7.76 -1.34
N ASN A 16 31.34 7.29 -2.15
CA ASN A 16 32.29 6.25 -1.75
C ASN A 16 33.17 6.69 -0.57
N GLN A 17 33.59 7.95 -0.57
CA GLN A 17 34.36 8.51 0.54
C GLN A 17 33.53 8.56 1.83
N ILE A 18 32.26 9.00 1.76
CA ILE A 18 31.35 8.99 2.90
C ILE A 18 31.16 7.58 3.45
N ARG A 19 30.94 6.59 2.57
CA ARG A 19 30.80 5.18 2.95
C ARG A 19 32.04 4.67 3.69
N LEU A 20 33.24 4.93 3.15
CA LEU A 20 34.49 4.50 3.77
C LEU A 20 34.71 5.16 5.14
N ILE A 21 34.45 6.47 5.25
CA ILE A 21 34.57 7.18 6.53
C ILE A 21 33.59 6.60 7.56
N ALA A 22 32.36 6.31 7.16
CA ALA A 22 31.36 5.71 8.03
C ALA A 22 31.75 4.30 8.48
N GLU A 23 32.22 3.45 7.56
CA GLU A 23 32.68 2.09 7.88
C GLU A 23 33.83 2.11 8.88
N LEU A 24 34.85 2.92 8.62
CA LEU A 24 35.99 3.07 9.51
C LEU A 24 35.54 3.64 10.86
N GLY A 25 34.75 4.71 10.88
CA GLY A 25 34.24 5.31 12.12
C GLY A 25 33.44 4.33 12.98
N LEU A 26 32.48 3.61 12.40
CA LEU A 26 31.66 2.62 13.12
C LEU A 26 32.50 1.43 13.60
N SER A 27 33.43 0.95 12.77
CA SER A 27 34.35 -0.12 13.16
C SER A 27 35.26 0.31 14.31
N SER A 28 35.77 1.54 14.30
CA SER A 28 36.58 2.09 15.39
C SER A 28 35.78 2.21 16.68
N ILE A 29 34.54 2.71 16.64
CA ILE A 29 33.67 2.77 17.83
C ILE A 29 33.41 1.36 18.37
N PHE A 30 33.15 0.39 17.49
CA PHE A 30 32.92 -1.00 17.87
C PHE A 30 34.16 -1.63 18.53
N ILE A 31 35.34 -1.44 17.94
CA ILE A 31 36.61 -1.93 18.50
C ILE A 31 36.87 -1.26 19.85
N LEU A 32 36.74 0.06 19.96
CA LEU A 32 36.91 0.78 21.22
C LEU A 32 35.98 0.26 22.31
N ARG A 33 34.70 0.01 21.98
CA ARG A 33 33.75 -0.59 22.93
C ARG A 33 34.17 -2.00 23.34
N SER A 34 34.71 -2.81 22.43
CA SER A 34 35.16 -4.17 22.73
C SER A 34 36.40 -4.24 23.64
N LEU A 35 37.19 -3.16 23.69
CA LEU A 35 38.37 -3.05 24.54
C LEU A 35 38.06 -2.59 25.97
N LEU A 36 36.82 -2.13 26.21
CA LEU A 36 36.39 -1.62 27.51
C LEU A 36 35.81 -2.75 28.38
N PRO A 37 36.01 -2.72 29.71
CA PRO A 37 35.49 -3.75 30.61
C PRO A 37 33.96 -3.85 30.51
N GLY A 38 33.42 -5.07 30.53
CA GLY A 38 31.97 -5.32 30.38
C GLY A 38 31.09 -4.70 31.47
N ASP A 39 31.68 -4.39 32.63
CA ASP A 39 30.99 -3.86 33.80
C ASP A 39 30.83 -2.32 33.77
N GLU A 40 31.48 -1.62 32.83
CA GLU A 40 31.33 -0.17 32.69
C GLU A 40 30.15 0.18 31.74
N GLU A 41 29.10 0.76 32.33
CA GLU A 41 28.02 1.43 31.61
C GLU A 41 28.55 2.72 30.96
N ILE A 42 28.97 2.62 29.71
CA ILE A 42 29.39 3.78 28.93
C ILE A 42 28.17 4.43 28.30
N LEU A 43 27.87 5.64 28.75
CA LEU A 43 26.86 6.49 28.15
C LEU A 43 27.42 7.17 26.89
N LEU A 44 26.75 6.98 25.76
CA LEU A 44 27.11 7.68 24.53
C LEU A 44 26.40 9.03 24.48
N GLU A 45 27.06 10.02 23.90
CA GLU A 45 26.42 11.30 23.63
C GLU A 45 25.26 11.15 22.63
N ASN A 46 24.23 11.99 22.78
CA ASN A 46 23.06 11.99 21.90
C ASN A 46 23.40 12.10 20.41
N GLN A 47 24.44 12.87 20.06
CA GLN A 47 24.89 13.01 18.66
C GLN A 47 25.46 11.69 18.11
N THR A 48 26.18 10.94 18.94
CA THR A 48 26.68 9.61 18.60
C THR A 48 25.53 8.64 18.40
N LEU A 49 24.53 8.64 19.30
CA LEU A 49 23.34 7.80 19.16
C LEU A 49 22.56 8.09 17.87
N ILE A 50 22.33 9.37 17.54
CA ILE A 50 21.70 9.78 16.27
C ILE A 50 22.54 9.31 15.07
N SER A 51 23.86 9.41 15.16
CA SER A 51 24.77 9.00 14.09
C SER A 51 24.71 7.49 13.84
N LEU A 52 24.54 6.66 14.88
CA LEU A 52 24.29 5.22 14.71
C LEU A 52 22.99 4.99 13.94
N LEU A 53 21.91 5.67 14.33
CA LEU A 53 20.60 5.54 13.68
C LEU A 53 20.62 5.91 12.19
N ALA A 54 21.49 6.84 11.78
CA ALA A 54 21.66 7.24 10.38
C ALA A 54 22.08 6.09 9.44
N PHE A 55 22.64 4.99 9.96
CA PHE A 55 23.11 3.83 9.20
C PHE A 55 22.25 2.58 9.37
N THR A 56 20.99 2.73 9.80
CA THR A 56 20.08 1.59 10.07
C THR A 56 19.22 1.14 8.88
N SER A 57 19.39 1.75 7.69
CA SER A 57 18.62 1.38 6.50
C SER A 57 19.52 1.01 5.32
N GLU A 58 19.29 -0.19 4.77
CA GLU A 58 19.93 -0.66 3.53
C GLU A 58 19.52 0.15 2.30
N SER A 59 18.35 0.81 2.36
CA SER A 59 17.83 1.62 1.26
C SER A 59 18.56 2.95 1.10
N ASP A 60 19.38 3.34 2.09
CA ASP A 60 20.10 4.59 2.07
C ASP A 60 21.37 4.50 1.21
N PRO A 61 21.60 5.43 0.28
CA PRO A 61 22.78 5.39 -0.58
C PRO A 61 24.11 5.41 0.20
N TRP A 62 24.16 5.98 1.40
CA TRP A 62 25.38 6.07 2.20
C TRP A 62 25.61 4.87 3.12
N THR A 63 24.65 3.95 3.25
CA THR A 63 24.76 2.79 4.15
C THR A 63 25.30 1.58 3.38
N THR A 64 26.37 0.96 3.88
CA THR A 64 26.88 -0.32 3.40
C THR A 64 26.45 -1.45 4.33
N ALA A 65 26.56 -2.70 3.88
CA ALA A 65 26.25 -3.86 4.73
C ALA A 65 27.08 -3.89 6.02
N SER A 66 28.37 -3.50 5.93
CA SER A 66 29.26 -3.38 7.09
C SER A 66 28.80 -2.27 8.04
N CYS A 67 28.46 -1.08 7.53
CA CYS A 67 27.92 0.00 8.36
C CYS A 67 26.67 -0.42 9.12
N LEU A 68 25.76 -1.13 8.43
CA LEU A 68 24.52 -1.59 9.02
C LEU A 68 24.76 -2.63 10.13
N ASP A 69 25.65 -3.60 9.90
CA ASP A 69 26.01 -4.60 10.91
C ASP A 69 26.63 -3.94 12.15
N PHE A 70 27.63 -3.07 11.96
CA PHE A 70 28.26 -2.36 13.08
C PHE A 70 27.28 -1.46 13.83
N SER A 71 26.44 -0.70 13.11
CA SER A 71 25.44 0.16 13.73
C SER A 71 24.44 -0.65 14.56
N ASN A 72 23.88 -1.74 14.01
CA ASN A 72 22.92 -2.57 14.73
C ASN A 72 23.53 -3.25 15.96
N ARG A 73 24.78 -3.70 15.88
CA ARG A 73 25.50 -4.23 17.04
C ARG A 73 25.68 -3.18 18.13
N LEU A 74 26.12 -1.98 17.77
CA LEU A 74 26.27 -0.87 18.73
C LEU A 74 24.92 -0.45 19.34
N ILE A 75 23.86 -0.41 18.53
CA ILE A 75 22.50 -0.14 19.03
C ILE A 75 22.06 -1.22 20.03
N SER A 76 22.36 -2.49 19.77
CA SER A 76 22.03 -3.58 20.68
C SER A 76 22.78 -3.49 22.00
N LEU A 77 24.04 -3.04 21.98
CA LEU A 77 24.86 -2.85 23.19
C LEU A 77 24.38 -1.67 24.03
N HIS A 78 23.80 -0.64 23.41
CA HIS A 78 23.33 0.58 24.08
C HIS A 78 21.79 0.67 24.12
N GLN A 79 21.09 -0.46 24.05
CA GLN A 79 19.64 -0.52 23.94
C GLN A 79 18.91 0.27 25.04
N ALA A 80 19.43 0.27 26.26
CA ALA A 80 18.87 1.02 27.38
C ALA A 80 18.76 2.53 27.09
N GLN A 81 19.76 3.14 26.44
CA GLN A 81 19.75 4.57 26.08
C GLN A 81 18.72 4.87 24.99
N PHE A 82 18.58 3.97 24.01
CA PHE A 82 17.61 4.11 22.93
C PHE A 82 16.16 3.95 23.39
N LEU A 83 15.92 3.17 24.45
CA LEU A 83 14.59 2.94 25.01
C LEU A 83 14.15 4.01 26.03
N GLN A 84 15.01 4.97 26.37
CA GLN A 84 14.61 6.09 27.22
C GLN A 84 13.54 6.93 26.50
N GLN A 85 12.42 7.19 27.20
CA GLN A 85 11.29 7.93 26.65
C GLN A 85 11.70 9.33 26.15
N ASP A 86 12.55 10.02 26.92
CA ASP A 86 13.06 11.34 26.59
C ASP A 86 13.93 11.35 25.32
N PHE A 87 14.61 10.24 25.01
CA PHE A 87 15.45 10.16 23.81
C PHE A 87 14.63 10.26 22.53
N ILE A 88 13.51 9.52 22.44
CA ILE A 88 12.67 9.57 21.24
C ILE A 88 11.98 10.93 21.14
N LYS A 89 11.33 11.38 22.21
CA LYS A 89 10.49 12.57 22.16
C LYS A 89 11.28 13.88 22.16
N GLU A 90 12.23 14.04 23.09
CA GLU A 90 12.97 15.29 23.25
C GLU A 90 14.16 15.36 22.29
N THR A 91 15.01 14.33 22.28
CA THR A 91 16.21 14.32 21.43
C THR A 91 15.86 14.14 19.95
N ILE A 92 15.14 13.09 19.56
CA ILE A 92 14.86 12.87 18.13
C ILE A 92 13.76 13.81 17.64
N LEU A 93 12.54 13.70 18.16
CA LEU A 93 11.38 14.39 17.56
C LEU A 93 11.44 15.91 17.75
N SER A 94 11.77 16.38 18.95
CA SER A 94 11.75 17.81 19.28
C SER A 94 13.03 18.54 18.87
N SER A 95 14.21 17.98 19.13
CA SER A 95 15.49 18.67 18.87
C SER A 95 16.03 18.48 17.44
N LEU A 96 15.84 17.30 16.84
CA LEU A 96 16.33 17.01 15.49
C LEU A 96 15.25 17.19 14.43
N ILE A 97 14.13 16.47 14.53
CA ILE A 97 13.15 16.41 13.44
C ILE A 97 12.37 17.71 13.30
N ARG A 98 11.77 18.22 14.38
CA ARG A 98 10.91 19.41 14.30
C ARG A 98 11.59 20.60 13.60
N PRO A 99 12.81 21.04 13.97
CA PRO A 99 13.46 22.18 13.30
C PRO A 99 13.66 21.98 11.80
N LEU A 100 13.93 20.74 11.38
CA LEU A 100 14.17 20.41 9.97
C LEU A 100 12.90 20.52 9.11
N PHE A 101 11.72 20.24 9.68
CA PHE A 101 10.46 20.19 8.94
C PHE A 101 9.52 21.39 9.16
N VAL A 102 9.78 22.25 10.18
CA VAL A 102 8.92 23.40 10.53
C VAL A 102 8.70 24.36 9.35
N ALA A 103 9.73 24.64 8.55
CA ALA A 103 9.62 25.54 7.40
C ALA A 103 8.75 24.98 6.25
N SER A 104 8.54 23.67 6.22
CA SER A 104 7.79 22.95 5.18
C SER A 104 6.41 22.48 5.65
N ARG A 105 5.90 22.99 6.79
CA ARG A 105 4.67 22.50 7.41
C ARG A 105 3.47 22.53 6.42
N PRO A 106 2.71 21.42 6.27
CA PRO A 106 1.50 21.40 5.45
C PRO A 106 0.40 22.31 6.00
N LYS A 107 -0.34 22.96 5.09
CA LYS A 107 -1.52 23.80 5.42
C LYS A 107 -2.73 22.99 5.86
N THR A 108 -2.73 21.68 5.63
CA THR A 108 -3.80 20.74 5.99
C THR A 108 -3.89 20.48 7.50
N ILE A 109 -2.89 20.90 8.29
CA ILE A 109 -2.84 20.69 9.73
C ILE A 109 -2.53 21.99 10.51
N THR A 110 -3.23 22.18 11.63
CA THR A 110 -3.00 23.25 12.61
C THR A 110 -1.66 23.09 13.32
N SER A 111 -1.18 24.16 14.00
CA SER A 111 0.06 24.16 14.81
C SER A 111 0.19 22.99 15.78
N SER A 112 -0.95 22.58 16.35
CA SER A 112 -1.09 21.51 17.34
C SER A 112 -1.25 20.11 16.71
N GLY A 113 -1.19 19.99 15.38
CA GLY A 113 -1.25 18.71 14.66
C GLY A 113 -2.66 18.22 14.30
N TYR A 114 -3.72 18.99 14.64
CA TYR A 114 -5.10 18.68 14.26
C TYR A 114 -5.37 19.03 12.80
N ALA A 115 -6.35 18.39 12.16
CA ALA A 115 -6.83 18.77 10.84
C ALA A 115 -7.26 20.24 10.81
N ALA A 116 -6.86 20.96 9.76
CA ALA A 116 -7.23 22.36 9.58
C ALA A 116 -8.67 22.48 9.04
N ILE A 117 -9.43 23.45 9.57
CA ILE A 117 -10.86 23.67 9.26
C ILE A 117 -11.09 24.10 7.79
N SER A 118 -10.07 24.69 7.14
CA SER A 118 -10.14 25.21 5.78
C SER A 118 -9.01 24.65 4.91
N SER A 119 -8.94 23.33 4.75
CA SER A 119 -7.90 22.67 3.95
C SER A 119 -8.25 22.50 2.46
N ASN A 120 -9.26 23.21 1.93
CA ASN A 120 -9.61 23.18 0.50
C ASN A 120 -8.54 23.83 -0.42
N THR A 121 -7.34 24.04 0.10
CA THR A 121 -6.18 24.49 -0.66
C THR A 121 -5.78 23.39 -1.64
N LEU A 122 -5.90 23.69 -2.93
CA LEU A 122 -5.35 22.86 -4.00
C LEU A 122 -3.87 22.56 -3.71
N ARG A 123 -3.47 21.31 -3.89
CA ARG A 123 -2.05 20.94 -3.82
C ARG A 123 -1.30 21.69 -4.90
N GLU A 124 -0.17 22.27 -4.53
CA GLU A 124 0.74 22.85 -5.52
C GLU A 124 1.27 21.70 -6.40
N PRO A 125 1.02 21.72 -7.72
CA PRO A 125 1.42 20.62 -8.60
C PRO A 125 2.94 20.44 -8.68
N TYR A 126 3.69 21.49 -8.35
CA TYR A 126 5.13 21.52 -8.49
C TYR A 126 5.80 22.23 -7.32
N ASP A 127 6.83 21.58 -6.78
CA ASP A 127 7.64 22.10 -5.68
C ASP A 127 8.83 22.90 -6.23
N PHE A 128 8.61 24.18 -6.51
CA PHE A 128 9.67 25.09 -6.99
C PHE A 128 10.81 25.28 -5.98
N ASN A 129 10.59 24.95 -4.70
CA ASN A 129 11.57 25.08 -3.63
C ASN A 129 12.25 23.74 -3.27
N ALA A 130 12.13 22.71 -4.11
CA ALA A 130 12.68 21.38 -3.84
C ALA A 130 14.19 21.35 -3.53
N PHE A 131 14.95 22.31 -4.08
CA PHE A 131 16.41 22.43 -3.91
C PHE A 131 16.83 23.58 -2.99
N ASN A 132 15.89 24.21 -2.28
CA ASN A 132 16.19 25.31 -1.38
C ASN A 132 16.52 24.79 0.03
N VAL A 133 17.81 24.79 0.37
CA VAL A 133 18.37 24.33 1.66
C VAL A 133 17.70 24.99 2.86
N LYS A 134 17.42 26.30 2.80
CA LYS A 134 16.78 27.01 3.92
C LYS A 134 15.35 26.54 4.17
N SER A 135 14.64 26.15 3.12
CA SER A 135 13.26 25.67 3.23
C SER A 135 13.17 24.17 3.54
N LYS A 136 14.15 23.38 3.06
CA LYS A 136 14.13 21.90 3.07
C LYS A 136 15.48 21.30 3.47
N PRO A 137 15.99 21.62 4.68
CA PRO A 137 17.28 21.10 5.16
C PRO A 137 17.26 19.57 5.31
N TRP A 138 16.09 18.99 5.63
CA TRP A 138 15.86 17.54 5.72
C TRP A 138 16.14 16.78 4.41
N ARG A 139 16.10 17.46 3.26
CA ARG A 139 16.26 16.85 1.94
C ARG A 139 17.69 16.96 1.40
N LEU A 140 18.44 17.98 1.82
CA LEU A 140 19.70 18.37 1.19
C LEU A 140 20.90 18.24 2.14
N ASP A 141 20.74 18.64 3.40
CA ASP A 141 21.83 18.65 4.38
C ASP A 141 21.76 17.44 5.31
N THR A 142 20.56 17.16 5.84
CA THR A 142 20.33 16.15 6.88
C THR A 142 19.42 15.04 6.37
N CYS A 143 19.78 14.45 5.23
CA CYS A 143 19.01 13.37 4.58
C CYS A 143 18.77 12.16 5.48
N TYR A 144 19.69 11.88 6.40
CA TYR A 144 19.56 10.80 7.39
C TYR A 144 18.40 11.01 8.38
N ALA A 145 17.86 12.24 8.49
CA ALA A 145 16.73 12.54 9.36
C ALA A 145 15.49 11.70 9.01
N ILE A 146 15.30 11.32 7.74
CA ILE A 146 14.20 10.44 7.33
C ILE A 146 14.36 9.04 7.95
N THR A 147 15.59 8.51 7.94
CA THR A 147 15.92 7.20 8.52
C THR A 147 15.79 7.21 10.03
N VAL A 148 16.28 8.27 10.68
CA VAL A 148 16.12 8.47 12.13
C VAL A 148 14.65 8.61 12.52
N LEU A 149 13.85 9.37 11.76
CA LEU A 149 12.41 9.48 11.97
C LEU A 149 11.71 8.13 11.80
N PHE A 150 12.07 7.34 10.78
CA PHE A 150 11.50 6.01 10.59
C PHE A 150 11.75 5.10 11.80
N TRP A 151 12.98 5.14 12.34
CA TRP A 151 13.32 4.44 13.56
C TRP A 151 12.47 4.91 14.74
N ALA A 152 12.34 6.23 14.96
CA ALA A 152 11.50 6.79 16.03
C ALA A 152 10.03 6.35 15.91
N VAL A 153 9.46 6.36 14.71
CA VAL A 153 8.10 5.87 14.45
C VAL A 153 7.95 4.38 14.79
N ARG A 154 8.96 3.56 14.50
CA ARG A 154 8.94 2.13 14.83
C ARG A 154 9.06 1.87 16.33
N HIS A 155 9.82 2.70 17.05
CA HIS A 155 10.16 2.44 18.46
C HIS A 155 9.38 3.27 19.48
N ILE A 156 8.63 4.30 19.07
CA ILE A 156 7.81 5.08 20.01
C ILE A 156 6.79 4.19 20.75
N PRO A 157 6.74 4.24 22.09
CA PRO A 157 5.75 3.51 22.88
C PRO A 157 4.31 3.96 22.57
N GLN A 158 3.36 3.02 22.62
CA GLN A 158 1.95 3.28 22.31
C GLN A 158 1.35 4.41 23.17
N GLU A 159 1.75 4.48 24.44
CA GLU A 159 1.27 5.46 25.42
C GLU A 159 1.67 6.89 25.03
N GLU A 160 2.86 7.06 24.46
CA GLU A 160 3.42 8.37 24.10
C GLU A 160 2.91 8.91 22.76
N VAL A 161 2.39 8.05 21.89
CA VAL A 161 1.87 8.43 20.57
C VAL A 161 0.86 9.58 20.68
N THR A 162 -0.01 9.54 21.69
CA THR A 162 -1.02 10.58 21.93
C THR A 162 -0.43 11.95 22.25
N THR A 163 0.78 11.99 22.82
CA THR A 163 1.48 13.24 23.15
C THR A 163 2.42 13.67 22.03
N ALA A 164 2.97 12.74 21.25
CA ALA A 164 4.01 13.03 20.25
C ALA A 164 3.50 13.08 18.80
N PHE A 165 2.25 12.67 18.51
CA PHE A 165 1.75 12.58 17.13
C PHE A 165 1.91 13.90 16.34
N HIS A 166 1.77 15.04 17.00
CA HIS A 166 1.88 16.36 16.40
C HIS A 166 3.30 16.69 15.90
N LEU A 167 4.32 15.97 16.37
CA LEU A 167 5.71 16.06 15.88
C LEU A 167 5.98 15.10 14.72
N ILE A 168 5.21 14.01 14.61
CA ILE A 168 5.41 12.95 13.60
C ILE A 168 4.56 13.21 12.34
N MET A 169 3.32 13.67 12.52
CA MET A 169 2.38 13.87 11.42
C MET A 169 2.84 14.90 10.37
N PRO A 170 3.35 16.10 10.74
CA PRO A 170 3.81 17.07 9.74
C PRO A 170 4.94 16.50 8.86
N PRO A 171 6.03 15.94 9.41
CA PRO A 171 7.05 15.27 8.60
C PRO A 171 6.48 14.18 7.69
N LEU A 172 5.59 13.32 8.19
CA LEU A 172 4.96 12.27 7.38
C LEU A 172 4.23 12.84 6.15
N LEU A 173 3.37 13.84 6.35
CA LEU A 173 2.64 14.47 5.25
C LEU A 173 3.60 15.14 4.24
N ILE A 174 4.68 15.78 4.71
CA ILE A 174 5.73 16.36 3.85
C ILE A 174 6.41 15.29 2.99
N LEU A 175 6.67 14.10 3.55
CA LEU A 175 7.27 12.99 2.80
C LEU A 175 6.33 12.45 1.72
N LEU A 176 5.02 12.38 2.00
CA LEU A 176 3.99 11.95 1.03
C LEU A 176 3.81 12.96 -0.11
N ASP A 177 3.95 14.25 0.19
CA ASP A 177 3.87 15.33 -0.80
C ASP A 177 5.19 15.54 -1.56
N SER A 178 6.23 14.75 -1.28
CA SER A 178 7.54 14.86 -1.94
C SER A 178 7.45 14.51 -3.44
N PRO A 179 8.06 15.27 -4.37
CA PRO A 179 8.08 14.91 -5.79
C PRO A 179 9.01 13.73 -6.13
N ASN A 180 9.64 13.10 -5.13
CA ASN A 180 10.59 12.00 -5.32
C ASN A 180 9.95 10.68 -4.85
N ALA A 181 9.75 9.75 -5.79
CA ALA A 181 9.11 8.46 -5.54
C ALA A 181 9.78 7.64 -4.42
N PRO A 182 11.11 7.48 -4.35
CA PRO A 182 11.76 6.83 -3.21
C PRO A 182 11.44 7.45 -1.84
N ILE A 183 11.35 8.79 -1.76
CA ILE A 183 10.98 9.49 -0.52
C ILE A 183 9.50 9.24 -0.17
N GLN A 184 8.60 9.30 -1.15
CA GLN A 184 7.19 8.98 -0.96
C GLN A 184 6.99 7.54 -0.50
N LEU A 185 7.73 6.59 -1.08
CA LEU A 185 7.68 5.19 -0.68
C LEU A 185 8.08 5.01 0.79
N LYS A 186 9.17 5.65 1.23
CA LYS A 186 9.55 5.67 2.65
C LYS A 186 8.47 6.33 3.52
N GLY A 187 7.87 7.42 3.04
CA GLY A 187 6.74 8.08 3.70
C GLY A 187 5.55 7.14 3.90
N LEU A 188 5.15 6.39 2.86
CA LEU A 188 4.06 5.41 2.92
C LEU A 188 4.37 4.24 3.87
N GLN A 189 5.60 3.71 3.84
CA GLN A 189 6.03 2.65 4.75
C GLN A 189 6.04 3.12 6.21
N MET A 190 6.52 4.33 6.46
CA MET A 190 6.50 4.96 7.78
C MET A 190 5.07 5.22 8.25
N LEU A 191 4.21 5.70 7.35
CA LEU A 191 2.79 5.92 7.62
C LEU A 191 2.08 4.63 8.00
N ASP A 192 2.28 3.52 7.26
CA ASP A 192 1.69 2.21 7.59
C ASP A 192 2.04 1.79 9.02
N LYS A 193 3.30 1.98 9.44
CA LYS A 193 3.75 1.69 10.81
C LYS A 193 3.19 2.66 11.84
N PHE A 194 3.09 3.94 11.52
CA PHE A 194 2.57 4.94 12.45
C PHE A 194 1.07 4.77 12.67
N VAL A 195 0.30 4.54 11.60
CA VAL A 195 -1.14 4.36 11.63
C VAL A 195 -1.55 3.17 12.51
N GLN A 196 -0.79 2.07 12.47
CA GLN A 196 -1.02 0.91 13.36
C GLN A 196 -0.91 1.25 14.85
N LYS A 197 -0.24 2.35 15.20
CA LYS A 197 -0.11 2.87 16.57
C LYS A 197 -1.15 3.93 16.91
N LEU A 198 -1.95 4.40 15.96
CA LEU A 198 -3.03 5.35 16.21
C LEU A 198 -4.25 4.63 16.78
N THR A 199 -5.06 5.35 17.55
CA THR A 199 -6.34 4.84 18.05
C THR A 199 -7.50 5.46 17.26
N PRO A 200 -8.63 4.74 17.08
CA PRO A 200 -9.82 5.31 16.43
C PRO A 200 -10.26 6.62 17.09
N LYS A 201 -10.22 6.65 18.43
CA LYS A 201 -10.55 7.85 19.24
C LYS A 201 -9.65 9.04 18.92
N LEU A 202 -8.33 8.82 18.80
CA LEU A 202 -7.40 9.89 18.45
C LEU A 202 -7.66 10.41 17.02
N LEU A 203 -7.91 9.52 16.06
CA LEU A 203 -8.22 9.89 14.68
C LEU A 203 -9.53 10.69 14.57
N GLU A 204 -10.55 10.32 15.34
CA GLU A 204 -11.83 11.03 15.39
C GLU A 204 -11.66 12.43 16.01
N GLN A 205 -10.97 12.53 17.16
CA GLN A 205 -10.76 13.80 17.85
C GLN A 205 -9.88 14.78 17.07
N THR A 206 -8.89 14.26 16.35
CA THR A 206 -7.92 15.09 15.62
C THR A 206 -8.33 15.40 14.18
N GLY A 207 -9.27 14.64 13.63
CA GLY A 207 -9.65 14.72 12.20
C GLY A 207 -8.58 14.18 11.24
N LEU A 208 -7.46 13.64 11.75
CA LEU A 208 -6.31 13.22 10.96
C LEU A 208 -6.63 12.10 9.97
N GLY A 209 -7.63 11.27 10.24
CA GLY A 209 -8.03 10.20 9.32
C GLY A 209 -8.33 10.72 7.91
N SER A 210 -9.11 11.80 7.81
CA SER A 210 -9.42 12.43 6.52
C SER A 210 -8.17 13.02 5.84
N VAL A 211 -7.32 13.71 6.61
CA VAL A 211 -6.08 14.32 6.12
C VAL A 211 -5.13 13.28 5.56
N ILE A 212 -5.00 12.13 6.22
CA ILE A 212 -4.13 11.04 5.77
C ILE A 212 -4.72 10.39 4.51
N GLU A 213 -6.03 10.14 4.47
CA GLU A 213 -6.65 9.62 3.24
C GLU A 213 -6.38 10.56 2.06
N ASP A 214 -6.65 11.86 2.23
CA ASP A 214 -6.42 12.87 1.19
C ASP A 214 -4.93 12.98 0.82
N ALA A 215 -4.00 12.65 1.73
CA ALA A 215 -2.56 12.50 1.48
C ALA A 215 -2.23 11.34 0.53
N ILE A 216 -2.90 10.20 0.70
CA ILE A 216 -2.63 8.98 -0.06
C ILE A 216 -3.31 9.00 -1.43
N TYR A 217 -4.53 9.55 -1.56
CA TYR A 217 -5.33 9.45 -2.79
C TYR A 217 -4.61 9.85 -4.07
N PRO A 218 -3.85 10.97 -4.12
CA PRO A 218 -3.12 11.34 -5.34
C PRO A 218 -2.07 10.30 -5.76
N ILE A 219 -1.44 9.62 -4.81
CA ILE A 219 -0.42 8.60 -5.07
C ILE A 219 -1.04 7.34 -5.70
N LEU A 220 -2.32 7.06 -5.43
CA LEU A 220 -3.05 5.95 -6.05
C LEU A 220 -3.31 6.16 -7.55
N LEU A 221 -3.02 7.36 -8.07
CA LEU A 221 -3.17 7.73 -9.47
C LEU A 221 -1.82 7.99 -10.16
N TYR A 222 -0.70 7.59 -9.54
CA TYR A 222 0.62 7.64 -10.16
C TYR A 222 0.76 6.47 -11.12
N LEU A 223 0.39 6.73 -12.37
CA LEU A 223 0.20 5.73 -13.42
C LEU A 223 1.07 6.06 -14.64
N PRO A 224 1.54 5.03 -15.39
CA PRO A 224 2.18 5.23 -16.68
C PRO A 224 1.24 5.83 -17.74
N PRO A 225 1.77 6.57 -18.73
CA PRO A 225 3.21 6.81 -18.97
C PRO A 225 3.78 8.01 -18.19
N ILE A 226 2.92 8.82 -17.55
CA ILE A 226 3.33 10.04 -16.83
C ILE A 226 4.29 9.69 -15.68
N THR A 227 3.93 8.68 -14.89
CA THR A 227 4.82 8.12 -13.87
C THR A 227 5.53 6.89 -14.45
N PRO A 228 6.86 6.78 -14.32
CA PRO A 228 7.59 5.59 -14.78
C PRO A 228 7.01 4.29 -14.22
N LEU A 229 7.07 3.22 -15.00
CA LEU A 229 6.54 1.90 -14.63
C LEU A 229 7.07 1.41 -13.28
N THR A 230 8.38 1.52 -13.07
CA THR A 230 9.05 1.05 -11.84
C THR A 230 8.59 1.83 -10.61
N GLU A 231 8.38 3.13 -10.73
CA GLU A 231 7.87 4.00 -9.66
C GLU A 231 6.41 3.66 -9.37
N SER A 232 5.57 3.54 -10.40
CA SER A 232 4.16 3.17 -10.25
C SER A 232 4.00 1.80 -9.59
N ALA A 233 4.77 0.80 -10.03
CA ALA A 233 4.73 -0.56 -9.51
C ALA A 233 5.18 -0.68 -8.04
N THR A 234 5.99 0.26 -7.55
CA THR A 234 6.45 0.28 -6.15
C THR A 234 5.55 1.13 -5.26
N LEU A 235 5.05 2.26 -5.74
CA LEU A 235 4.21 3.18 -4.97
C LEU A 235 2.77 2.67 -4.79
N LEU A 236 2.14 2.15 -5.84
CA LEU A 236 0.72 1.75 -5.78
C LEU A 236 0.45 0.68 -4.70
N PRO A 237 1.20 -0.44 -4.62
CA PRO A 237 0.94 -1.44 -3.58
C PRO A 237 1.13 -0.87 -2.17
N ALA A 238 2.14 -0.03 -1.96
CA ALA A 238 2.40 0.61 -0.67
C ALA A 238 1.29 1.60 -0.28
N ALA A 239 0.78 2.36 -1.25
CA ALA A 239 -0.31 3.32 -1.05
C ALA A 239 -1.64 2.62 -0.73
N TYR A 240 -2.01 1.59 -1.51
CA TYR A 240 -3.21 0.79 -1.23
C TYR A 240 -3.13 0.14 0.16
N LYS A 241 -1.99 -0.47 0.50
CA LYS A 241 -1.78 -1.07 1.81
C LYS A 241 -1.95 -0.04 2.93
N ALA A 242 -1.28 1.11 2.86
CA ALA A 242 -1.37 2.14 3.88
C ALA A 242 -2.81 2.66 4.05
N LEU A 243 -3.57 2.80 2.94
CA LEU A 243 -4.97 3.21 2.98
C LEU A 243 -5.85 2.14 3.64
N PHE A 244 -5.71 0.86 3.28
CA PHE A 244 -6.47 -0.21 3.92
C PHE A 244 -6.16 -0.29 5.42
N THR A 245 -4.89 -0.24 5.82
CA THR A 245 -4.48 -0.19 7.23
C THR A 245 -5.15 0.99 7.97
N LEU A 246 -5.19 2.17 7.35
CA LEU A 246 -5.86 3.34 7.92
C LEU A 246 -7.36 3.13 8.10
N LEU A 247 -8.04 2.57 7.10
CA LEU A 247 -9.48 2.32 7.17
C LEU A 247 -9.82 1.26 8.23
N GLU A 248 -8.97 0.26 8.42
CA GLU A 248 -9.13 -0.75 9.48
C GLU A 248 -8.96 -0.15 10.88
N VAL A 249 -7.94 0.69 11.09
CA VAL A 249 -7.70 1.37 12.37
C VAL A 249 -8.77 2.42 12.65
N ARG A 250 -9.19 3.19 11.64
CA ARG A 250 -10.20 4.24 11.79
C ARG A 250 -11.60 3.67 12.04
N PHE A 251 -11.91 2.53 11.43
CA PHE A 251 -13.23 1.90 11.47
C PHE A 251 -13.15 0.44 11.91
N PRO A 252 -12.89 0.19 13.21
CA PRO A 252 -12.79 -1.16 13.75
C PRO A 252 -14.14 -1.90 13.62
N LEU A 253 -14.07 -3.23 13.56
CA LEU A 253 -15.27 -4.06 13.50
C LEU A 253 -16.10 -3.88 14.79
N PRO A 254 -17.42 -3.70 14.70
CA PRO A 254 -18.27 -3.56 15.87
C PRO A 254 -18.20 -4.82 16.72
N THR A 255 -17.90 -4.65 18.01
CA THR A 255 -17.92 -5.74 18.98
C THR A 255 -19.38 -6.15 19.22
N LYS A 256 -19.67 -7.45 19.34
CA LYS A 256 -21.04 -8.02 19.35
C LYS A 256 -21.97 -7.48 20.46
N SER A 257 -21.45 -6.72 21.40
CA SER A 257 -22.18 -6.09 22.50
C SER A 257 -22.69 -4.71 22.09
N ASN A 258 -23.94 -4.66 21.60
CA ASN A 258 -24.76 -3.47 21.38
C ASN A 258 -24.41 -2.61 20.15
N PHE A 259 -24.95 -3.00 18.99
CA PHE A 259 -25.01 -2.16 17.79
C PHE A 259 -25.85 -0.90 18.06
N GLY A 260 -25.19 0.17 18.49
CA GLY A 260 -25.82 1.47 18.76
C GLY A 260 -25.94 2.34 17.50
N ASP A 261 -26.57 3.49 17.63
CA ASP A 261 -26.65 4.45 16.51
C ASP A 261 -25.29 5.04 16.12
N LYS A 262 -24.33 5.12 17.07
CA LYS A 262 -22.95 5.52 16.77
C LYS A 262 -22.25 4.52 15.85
N ASP A 263 -22.43 3.22 16.08
CA ASP A 263 -21.80 2.18 15.25
C ASP A 263 -22.31 2.19 13.81
N LYS A 264 -23.60 2.53 13.61
CA LYS A 264 -24.18 2.72 12.27
C LYS A 264 -23.54 3.90 11.53
N VAL A 265 -23.27 5.01 12.24
CA VAL A 265 -22.61 6.18 11.65
C VAL A 265 -21.17 5.84 11.25
N VAL A 266 -20.42 5.18 12.13
CA VAL A 266 -19.04 4.73 11.86
C VAL A 266 -19.01 3.74 10.69
N GLN A 267 -19.95 2.79 10.64
CA GLN A 267 -20.08 1.86 9.52
C GLN A 267 -20.39 2.59 8.22
N LYS A 268 -21.30 3.57 8.23
CA LYS A 268 -21.60 4.37 7.04
C LYS A 268 -20.37 5.13 6.55
N GLN A 269 -19.62 5.77 7.43
CA GLN A 269 -18.37 6.45 7.08
C GLN A 269 -17.34 5.50 6.47
N LYS A 270 -17.21 4.28 7.00
CA LYS A 270 -16.36 3.24 6.42
C LYS A 270 -16.78 2.90 4.99
N LEU A 271 -18.08 2.68 4.78
CA LEU A 271 -18.63 2.36 3.46
C LEU A 271 -18.44 3.51 2.47
N ASP A 272 -18.59 4.76 2.91
CA ASP A 272 -18.37 5.95 2.10
C ASP A 272 -16.89 6.06 1.69
N SER A 273 -15.94 5.83 2.61
CA SER A 273 -14.50 5.79 2.30
C SER A 273 -14.12 4.65 1.34
N LEU A 274 -14.70 3.45 1.50
CA LEU A 274 -14.47 2.32 0.58
C LEU A 274 -15.09 2.59 -0.80
N THR A 275 -16.25 3.22 -0.84
CA THR A 275 -16.89 3.65 -2.09
C THR A 275 -16.06 4.72 -2.80
N ARG A 276 -15.46 5.64 -2.02
CA ARG A 276 -14.51 6.64 -2.53
C ARG A 276 -13.29 5.97 -3.16
N LEU A 277 -12.69 4.98 -2.50
CA LEU A 277 -11.57 4.20 -3.00
C LEU A 277 -11.89 3.55 -4.36
N LEU A 278 -13.06 2.90 -4.46
CA LEU A 278 -13.51 2.32 -5.72
C LEU A 278 -13.66 3.36 -6.84
N ARG A 279 -14.34 4.47 -6.56
CA ARG A 279 -14.73 5.47 -7.57
C ARG A 279 -13.62 6.44 -7.96
N GLN A 280 -12.72 6.77 -7.04
CA GLN A 280 -11.71 7.81 -7.24
C GLN A 280 -10.32 7.25 -7.54
N SER A 281 -10.04 5.97 -7.27
CA SER A 281 -8.73 5.39 -7.61
C SER A 281 -8.83 4.10 -8.42
N ILE A 282 -9.60 3.10 -7.99
CA ILE A 282 -9.59 1.79 -8.67
C ILE A 282 -10.19 1.90 -10.07
N ILE A 283 -11.40 2.45 -10.22
CA ILE A 283 -12.04 2.59 -11.53
C ILE A 283 -11.22 3.52 -12.44
N PRO A 284 -10.88 4.76 -12.03
CA PRO A 284 -10.09 5.65 -12.89
C PRO A 284 -8.75 5.05 -13.27
N GLY A 285 -8.04 4.45 -12.30
CA GLY A 285 -6.75 3.81 -12.55
C GLY A 285 -6.87 2.65 -13.54
N TYR A 286 -7.84 1.77 -13.33
CA TYR A 286 -8.11 0.65 -14.23
C TYR A 286 -8.45 1.14 -15.64
N THR A 287 -9.36 2.12 -15.76
CA THR A 287 -9.75 2.66 -17.07
C THR A 287 -8.58 3.33 -17.79
N HIS A 288 -7.67 3.98 -17.06
CA HIS A 288 -6.48 4.55 -17.68
C HIS A 288 -5.54 3.45 -18.22
N THR A 289 -5.34 2.38 -17.46
CA THR A 289 -4.39 1.30 -17.81
C THR A 289 -4.98 0.22 -18.72
N SER A 290 -6.27 0.25 -19.01
CA SER A 290 -6.88 -0.66 -20.00
C SER A 290 -6.89 -0.04 -21.40
N HIS A 291 -7.12 1.28 -21.49
CA HIS A 291 -7.21 1.98 -22.77
C HIS A 291 -5.87 2.52 -23.30
N SER A 292 -4.80 2.49 -22.50
CA SER A 292 -3.48 2.93 -22.93
C SER A 292 -2.73 1.79 -23.63
N SER A 293 -2.25 2.00 -24.85
CA SER A 293 -1.38 1.02 -25.54
C SER A 293 0.00 0.89 -24.87
N GLU A 294 0.35 1.82 -23.97
CA GLU A 294 1.64 1.87 -23.28
C GLU A 294 1.56 1.32 -21.85
N SER A 295 0.39 0.90 -21.38
CA SER A 295 0.23 0.38 -20.02
C SER A 295 0.63 -1.08 -19.91
N ASP A 296 1.50 -1.34 -18.93
CA ASP A 296 2.01 -2.65 -18.63
C ASP A 296 0.96 -3.51 -17.87
N PRO A 297 0.76 -4.80 -18.23
CA PRO A 297 -0.12 -5.72 -17.52
C PRO A 297 0.19 -5.83 -16.01
N ILE A 298 1.41 -5.50 -15.58
CA ILE A 298 1.81 -5.44 -14.17
C ILE A 298 0.98 -4.40 -13.39
N ILE A 299 0.82 -3.19 -13.91
CA ILE A 299 0.06 -2.13 -13.22
C ILE A 299 -1.42 -2.48 -13.19
N HIS A 300 -1.93 -2.98 -14.31
CA HIS A 300 -3.30 -3.45 -14.43
C HIS A 300 -3.59 -4.52 -13.37
N LYS A 301 -2.71 -5.51 -13.23
CA LYS A 301 -2.79 -6.54 -12.19
C LYS A 301 -2.78 -5.95 -10.78
N ILE A 302 -1.88 -5.00 -10.48
CA ILE A 302 -1.79 -4.36 -9.15
C ILE A 302 -3.13 -3.72 -8.77
N ILE A 303 -3.79 -3.01 -9.69
CA ILE A 303 -5.07 -2.34 -9.45
C ILE A 303 -6.19 -3.38 -9.25
N LEU A 304 -6.25 -4.40 -10.11
CA LEU A 304 -7.27 -5.45 -10.04
C LEU A 304 -7.14 -6.28 -8.76
N ASP A 305 -5.92 -6.49 -8.25
CA ASP A 305 -5.64 -7.20 -7.00
C ASP A 305 -6.19 -6.48 -5.75
N GLN A 306 -6.60 -5.21 -5.88
CA GLN A 306 -7.25 -4.45 -4.81
C GLN A 306 -8.76 -4.68 -4.73
N ILE A 307 -9.39 -5.27 -5.75
CA ILE A 307 -10.82 -5.58 -5.73
C ILE A 307 -11.15 -6.63 -4.66
N PRO A 308 -10.44 -7.78 -4.55
CA PRO A 308 -10.70 -8.77 -3.49
C PRO A 308 -10.75 -8.20 -2.05
N PRO A 309 -9.75 -7.43 -1.56
CA PRO A 309 -9.82 -6.84 -0.23
C PRO A 309 -10.92 -5.77 -0.11
N LEU A 310 -11.11 -4.93 -1.13
CA LEU A 310 -12.19 -3.93 -1.15
C LEU A 310 -13.57 -4.58 -0.99
N VAL A 311 -13.87 -5.59 -1.81
CA VAL A 311 -15.17 -6.28 -1.79
C VAL A 311 -15.37 -7.01 -0.46
N SER A 312 -14.30 -7.61 0.09
CA SER A 312 -14.35 -8.25 1.40
C SER A 312 -14.67 -7.23 2.51
N ALA A 313 -14.10 -6.03 2.43
CA ALA A 313 -14.34 -4.94 3.38
C ALA A 313 -15.75 -4.31 3.24
N LEU A 314 -16.28 -4.21 2.01
CA LEU A 314 -17.66 -3.76 1.74
C LEU A 314 -18.70 -4.80 2.20
N GLY A 315 -18.36 -6.08 2.15
CA GLY A 315 -19.30 -7.15 2.45
C GLY A 315 -20.52 -7.09 1.52
N ILE A 316 -21.74 -7.26 2.06
CA ILE A 316 -22.98 -7.27 1.28
C ILE A 316 -23.25 -5.94 0.54
N TYR A 317 -22.66 -4.83 1.00
CA TYR A 317 -22.84 -3.52 0.37
C TYR A 317 -22.15 -3.42 -1.01
N CYS A 318 -21.27 -4.37 -1.37
CA CYS A 318 -20.67 -4.43 -2.70
C CYS A 318 -21.71 -4.63 -3.82
N VAL A 319 -22.89 -5.15 -3.49
CA VAL A 319 -24.02 -5.37 -4.42
C VAL A 319 -24.38 -4.11 -5.22
N VAL A 320 -24.36 -2.94 -4.57
CA VAL A 320 -24.72 -1.65 -5.21
C VAL A 320 -23.68 -1.27 -6.28
N HIS A 321 -22.47 -1.81 -6.17
CA HIS A 321 -21.36 -1.54 -7.07
C HIS A 321 -21.15 -2.61 -8.14
N LEU A 322 -22.03 -3.63 -8.24
CA LEU A 322 -21.88 -4.70 -9.24
C LEU A 322 -21.76 -4.17 -10.67
N ASN A 323 -22.54 -3.15 -11.04
CA ASN A 323 -22.49 -2.57 -12.38
C ASN A 323 -21.13 -1.91 -12.69
N ALA A 324 -20.35 -1.57 -11.67
CA ALA A 324 -19.00 -1.03 -11.83
C ALA A 324 -17.91 -2.11 -11.65
N LEU A 325 -18.16 -3.14 -10.82
CA LEU A 325 -17.19 -4.20 -10.51
C LEU A 325 -17.14 -5.30 -11.59
N ILE A 326 -18.29 -5.71 -12.14
CA ILE A 326 -18.36 -6.76 -13.16
C ILE A 326 -17.59 -6.39 -14.42
N PRO A 327 -17.72 -5.18 -14.99
CA PRO A 327 -16.96 -4.80 -16.18
C PRO A 327 -15.43 -4.88 -16.02
N LEU A 328 -14.90 -4.61 -14.82
CA LEU A 328 -13.45 -4.68 -14.56
C LEU A 328 -12.91 -6.11 -14.64
N VAL A 329 -13.73 -7.09 -14.29
CA VAL A 329 -13.36 -8.51 -14.39
C VAL A 329 -13.63 -9.02 -15.80
N GLU A 330 -14.74 -8.58 -16.39
CA GLU A 330 -15.17 -8.96 -17.74
C GLU A 330 -14.11 -8.60 -18.78
N ASP A 331 -13.58 -7.37 -18.71
CA ASP A 331 -12.56 -6.86 -19.63
C ASP A 331 -11.32 -7.78 -19.69
N VAL A 332 -10.88 -8.32 -18.54
CA VAL A 332 -9.77 -9.28 -18.49
C VAL A 332 -10.16 -10.67 -18.96
N LEU A 333 -11.30 -11.21 -18.50
CA LEU A 333 -11.68 -12.60 -18.80
C LEU A 333 -12.14 -12.79 -20.25
N LEU A 334 -12.67 -11.74 -20.88
CA LEU A 334 -13.09 -11.74 -22.27
C LEU A 334 -12.03 -11.20 -23.24
N ASP A 335 -10.85 -10.79 -22.74
CA ASP A 335 -9.72 -10.39 -23.58
C ASP A 335 -9.34 -11.54 -24.56
N PRO A 336 -9.24 -11.29 -25.89
CA PRO A 336 -8.73 -12.29 -26.83
C PRO A 336 -7.31 -12.77 -26.52
N PHE A 337 -6.50 -11.99 -25.80
CA PHE A 337 -5.10 -12.31 -25.46
C PHE A 337 -4.91 -12.69 -23.97
N ALA A 338 -5.99 -13.06 -23.28
CA ALA A 338 -5.97 -13.40 -21.85
C ALA A 338 -4.92 -14.49 -21.50
N SER A 339 -4.71 -15.42 -22.42
CA SER A 339 -3.73 -16.51 -22.32
C SER A 339 -2.27 -16.05 -22.23
N ALA A 340 -1.93 -14.91 -22.84
CA ALA A 340 -0.58 -14.33 -22.78
C ALA A 340 -0.24 -13.82 -21.37
N ASN A 341 -1.26 -13.52 -20.55
CA ASN A 341 -1.11 -12.95 -19.22
C ASN A 341 -1.87 -13.78 -18.15
N PRO A 342 -1.50 -15.05 -17.90
CA PRO A 342 -2.25 -15.93 -16.99
C PRO A 342 -2.32 -15.36 -15.57
N SER A 343 -1.31 -14.60 -15.15
CA SER A 343 -1.29 -13.99 -13.83
C SER A 343 -2.35 -12.90 -13.63
N LEU A 344 -2.73 -12.20 -14.71
CA LEU A 344 -3.80 -11.20 -14.69
C LEU A 344 -5.18 -11.89 -14.65
N VAL A 345 -5.35 -12.96 -15.43
CA VAL A 345 -6.57 -13.80 -15.42
C VAL A 345 -6.83 -14.38 -14.02
N ILE A 346 -5.80 -14.93 -13.36
CA ILE A 346 -5.93 -15.42 -11.97
C ILE A 346 -6.41 -14.29 -11.04
N THR A 347 -5.86 -13.09 -11.16
CA THR A 347 -6.27 -11.94 -10.34
C THR A 347 -7.73 -11.55 -10.62
N ALA A 348 -8.17 -11.57 -11.88
CA ALA A 348 -9.57 -11.35 -12.25
C ALA A 348 -10.51 -12.41 -11.67
N LEU A 349 -10.13 -13.69 -11.74
CA LEU A 349 -10.89 -14.79 -11.13
C LEU A 349 -10.98 -14.65 -9.60
N LYS A 350 -9.88 -14.26 -8.93
CA LYS A 350 -9.90 -13.98 -7.49
C LYS A 350 -10.83 -12.82 -7.14
N ALA A 351 -10.86 -11.77 -7.96
CA ALA A 351 -11.82 -10.67 -7.82
C ALA A 351 -13.27 -11.17 -8.01
N LEU A 352 -13.54 -11.93 -9.07
CA LEU A 352 -14.85 -12.52 -9.34
C LEU A 352 -15.33 -13.41 -8.20
N LYS A 353 -14.44 -14.26 -7.67
CA LYS A 353 -14.70 -15.12 -6.50
C LYS A 353 -15.18 -14.31 -5.30
N LYS A 354 -14.49 -13.22 -4.97
CA LYS A 354 -14.89 -12.35 -3.85
C LYS A 354 -16.20 -11.63 -4.12
N ILE A 355 -16.43 -11.18 -5.35
CA ILE A 355 -17.72 -10.60 -5.77
C ILE A 355 -18.83 -11.62 -5.55
N ILE A 356 -18.66 -12.86 -5.99
CA ILE A 356 -19.66 -13.93 -5.81
C ILE A 356 -19.93 -14.17 -4.32
N ILE A 357 -18.89 -14.30 -3.48
CA ILE A 357 -19.06 -14.58 -2.04
C ILE A 357 -19.90 -13.51 -1.34
N HIS A 358 -19.73 -12.24 -1.71
CA HIS A 358 -20.39 -11.13 -1.02
C HIS A 358 -21.66 -10.63 -1.72
N ALA A 359 -21.84 -10.89 -3.01
CA ALA A 359 -22.95 -10.41 -3.82
C ALA A 359 -23.87 -11.51 -4.39
N TRP A 360 -23.67 -12.79 -4.02
CA TRP A 360 -24.50 -13.92 -4.49
C TRP A 360 -26.02 -13.68 -4.47
N PRO A 361 -26.63 -12.96 -3.49
CA PRO A 361 -28.09 -12.78 -3.48
C PRO A 361 -28.63 -12.00 -4.70
N ARG A 362 -27.75 -11.28 -5.41
CA ARG A 362 -28.10 -10.38 -6.52
C ARG A 362 -27.43 -10.78 -7.83
N LEU A 363 -26.66 -11.86 -7.82
CA LEU A 363 -26.12 -12.48 -9.03
C LEU A 363 -27.10 -13.50 -9.64
N GLY A 364 -28.22 -13.78 -8.98
CA GLY A 364 -29.30 -14.61 -9.52
C GLY A 364 -30.13 -13.91 -10.61
N ASP A 365 -30.13 -12.57 -10.64
CA ASP A 365 -30.79 -11.77 -11.67
C ASP A 365 -30.34 -12.23 -13.06
N GLU A 366 -31.29 -12.48 -13.98
CA GLU A 366 -31.04 -13.09 -15.30
C GLU A 366 -29.86 -12.45 -16.03
N ARG A 367 -29.87 -11.12 -16.15
CA ARG A 367 -28.79 -10.36 -16.82
C ARG A 367 -27.41 -10.66 -16.23
N ARG A 368 -27.27 -10.58 -14.91
CA ARG A 368 -25.98 -10.76 -14.21
C ARG A 368 -25.55 -12.21 -14.22
N ARG A 369 -26.51 -13.13 -14.13
CA ARG A 369 -26.27 -14.57 -14.22
C ARG A 369 -25.65 -14.90 -15.58
N MET A 370 -26.24 -14.38 -16.66
CA MET A 370 -25.73 -14.58 -18.03
C MET A 370 -24.38 -13.92 -18.26
N GLU A 371 -24.14 -12.71 -17.73
CA GLU A 371 -22.84 -12.04 -17.80
C GLU A 371 -21.72 -12.91 -17.16
N VAL A 372 -21.97 -13.47 -15.97
CA VAL A 372 -20.99 -14.34 -15.28
C VAL A 372 -20.79 -15.67 -16.01
N ILE A 373 -21.86 -16.30 -16.51
CA ILE A 373 -21.75 -17.53 -17.30
C ILE A 373 -20.90 -17.27 -18.55
N ARG A 374 -21.17 -16.18 -19.29
CA ARG A 374 -20.41 -15.80 -20.48
C ARG A 374 -18.93 -15.65 -20.18
N MET A 375 -18.56 -14.91 -19.12
CA MET A 375 -17.16 -14.75 -18.71
C MET A 375 -16.48 -16.09 -18.42
N LEU A 376 -17.15 -16.99 -17.70
CA LEU A 376 -16.58 -18.28 -17.32
C LEU A 376 -16.44 -19.23 -18.51
N VAL A 377 -17.45 -19.30 -19.38
CA VAL A 377 -17.45 -20.16 -20.57
C VAL A 377 -16.41 -19.69 -21.58
N SER A 378 -16.46 -18.42 -21.98
CA SER A 378 -15.53 -17.88 -22.98
C SER A 378 -14.09 -17.85 -22.47
N GLY A 379 -13.86 -17.58 -21.19
CA GLY A 379 -12.52 -17.64 -20.61
C GLY A 379 -11.97 -19.06 -20.54
N TRP A 380 -12.82 -20.05 -20.25
CA TRP A 380 -12.45 -21.47 -20.22
C TRP A 380 -12.11 -22.02 -21.61
N GLU A 381 -12.95 -21.76 -22.60
CA GLU A 381 -12.81 -22.22 -23.98
C GLU A 381 -11.48 -21.75 -24.59
N LYS A 382 -11.19 -20.45 -24.52
CA LYS A 382 -9.93 -19.86 -25.02
C LYS A 382 -8.69 -20.53 -24.43
N LEU A 383 -8.72 -20.81 -23.12
CA LEU A 383 -7.60 -21.46 -22.45
C LEU A 383 -7.47 -22.93 -22.83
N GLN A 384 -8.56 -23.62 -23.19
CA GLN A 384 -8.46 -24.98 -23.71
C GLN A 384 -7.88 -25.01 -25.12
N GLU A 385 -8.28 -24.08 -26.00
CA GLU A 385 -7.87 -24.07 -27.41
C GLU A 385 -6.37 -23.82 -27.63
N GLU A 386 -5.73 -22.99 -26.81
CA GLU A 386 -4.31 -22.66 -26.94
C GLU A 386 -3.38 -23.77 -26.45
N THR A 387 -3.24 -24.81 -27.28
CA THR A 387 -2.50 -26.05 -26.99
C THR A 387 -1.13 -26.04 -27.65
N ILE A 388 -0.30 -25.00 -27.43
CA ILE A 388 1.06 -24.93 -27.98
C ILE A 388 2.11 -24.60 -26.90
N ASP A 389 2.77 -25.66 -26.41
CA ASP A 389 4.22 -25.83 -26.17
C ASP A 389 5.09 -24.81 -25.40
N SER A 390 4.61 -24.00 -24.44
CA SER A 390 5.61 -23.27 -23.61
C SER A 390 5.35 -22.97 -22.14
N ILE A 391 4.13 -23.11 -21.57
CA ILE A 391 3.95 -22.83 -20.13
C ILE A 391 2.85 -23.69 -19.48
N GLU A 392 3.12 -24.98 -19.21
CA GLU A 392 2.12 -25.92 -18.65
C GLU A 392 1.64 -25.55 -17.23
N HIS A 393 2.54 -25.04 -16.37
CA HIS A 393 2.24 -24.79 -14.96
C HIS A 393 1.23 -23.66 -14.67
N PRO A 394 1.41 -22.41 -15.16
CA PRO A 394 0.46 -21.34 -14.89
C PRO A 394 -0.90 -21.60 -15.55
N LYS A 395 -0.93 -22.34 -16.66
CA LYS A 395 -2.18 -22.74 -17.32
C LYS A 395 -3.02 -23.65 -16.42
N LYS A 396 -2.40 -24.63 -15.76
CA LYS A 396 -3.09 -25.52 -14.81
C LYS A 396 -3.69 -24.75 -13.63
N ASP A 397 -2.94 -23.82 -13.06
CA ASP A 397 -3.40 -23.00 -11.93
C ASP A 397 -4.60 -22.12 -12.32
N VAL A 398 -4.59 -21.56 -13.53
CA VAL A 398 -5.72 -20.78 -14.06
C VAL A 398 -6.96 -21.66 -14.22
N LEU A 399 -6.83 -22.84 -14.84
CA LEU A 399 -7.94 -23.77 -15.04
C LEU A 399 -8.54 -24.24 -13.70
N GLU A 400 -7.71 -24.55 -12.71
CA GLU A 400 -8.21 -24.92 -11.38
C GLU A 400 -8.97 -23.75 -10.71
N GLU A 401 -8.51 -22.51 -10.86
CA GLU A 401 -9.25 -21.36 -10.32
C GLU A 401 -10.58 -21.14 -11.05
N PHE A 402 -10.66 -21.35 -12.38
CA PHE A 402 -11.94 -21.35 -13.11
C PHE A 402 -12.93 -22.37 -12.52
N LYS A 403 -12.49 -23.61 -12.28
CA LYS A 403 -13.32 -24.65 -11.66
C LYS A 403 -13.83 -24.22 -10.28
N ILE A 404 -12.96 -23.63 -9.45
CA ILE A 404 -13.33 -23.15 -8.12
C ILE A 404 -14.39 -22.04 -8.21
N VAL A 405 -14.18 -21.05 -9.08
CA VAL A 405 -15.08 -19.90 -9.24
C VAL A 405 -16.41 -20.32 -9.84
N GLY A 406 -16.42 -21.17 -10.86
CA GLY A 406 -17.64 -21.69 -11.48
C GLY A 406 -18.52 -22.47 -10.51
N LYS A 407 -17.93 -23.42 -9.76
CA LYS A 407 -18.67 -24.18 -8.73
C LYS A 407 -19.21 -23.28 -7.62
N LEU A 408 -18.44 -22.27 -7.22
CA LEU A 408 -18.87 -21.29 -6.23
C LEU A 408 -20.03 -20.43 -6.73
N PHE A 409 -20.00 -20.02 -8.00
CA PHE A 409 -21.08 -19.27 -8.64
C PHE A 409 -22.37 -20.10 -8.68
N VAL A 410 -22.30 -21.34 -9.15
CA VAL A 410 -23.44 -22.25 -9.20
C VAL A 410 -24.04 -22.46 -7.80
N LYS A 411 -23.21 -22.67 -6.79
CA LYS A 411 -23.64 -22.77 -5.38
C LYS A 411 -24.28 -21.47 -4.87
N GLY A 412 -23.74 -20.31 -5.28
CA GLY A 412 -24.27 -19.00 -4.90
C GLY A 412 -25.66 -18.73 -5.48
N VAL A 413 -25.84 -18.97 -6.78
CA VAL A 413 -27.10 -18.74 -7.50
C VAL A 413 -28.18 -19.74 -7.07
N THR A 414 -27.82 -21.00 -6.83
CA THR A 414 -28.77 -22.02 -6.33
C THR A 414 -29.27 -21.68 -4.93
N LYS A 415 -28.39 -21.18 -4.05
CA LYS A 415 -28.78 -20.66 -2.73
C LYS A 415 -29.70 -19.43 -2.82
N ALA A 416 -29.60 -18.64 -3.88
CA ALA A 416 -30.49 -17.50 -4.13
C ALA A 416 -31.90 -17.90 -4.61
N GLY A 417 -32.18 -19.19 -4.80
CA GLY A 417 -33.48 -19.69 -5.24
C GLY A 417 -33.64 -19.81 -6.76
N GLU A 418 -32.60 -19.46 -7.52
CA GLU A 418 -32.61 -19.40 -9.00
C GLU A 418 -32.10 -20.69 -9.66
N ALA A 419 -32.13 -21.81 -8.94
CA ALA A 419 -31.57 -23.09 -9.39
C ALA A 419 -32.22 -23.62 -10.68
N LYS A 420 -33.54 -23.43 -10.84
CA LYS A 420 -34.29 -23.89 -12.03
C LYS A 420 -33.87 -23.13 -13.29
N ASN A 421 -33.75 -21.81 -13.17
CA ASN A 421 -33.36 -20.93 -14.27
C ASN A 421 -31.87 -21.12 -14.62
N LEU A 422 -31.01 -21.30 -13.63
CA LEU A 422 -29.61 -21.68 -13.89
C LEU A 422 -29.50 -23.01 -14.64
N SER A 423 -30.31 -24.01 -14.28
CA SER A 423 -30.29 -25.31 -14.97
C SER A 423 -30.78 -25.21 -16.41
N SER A 424 -31.78 -24.36 -16.71
CA SER A 424 -32.19 -24.13 -18.10
C SER A 424 -31.11 -23.46 -18.93
N ASP A 425 -30.37 -22.51 -18.34
CA ASP A 425 -29.32 -21.77 -19.04
C ASP A 425 -28.10 -22.65 -19.33
N LEU A 426 -27.74 -23.58 -18.42
CA LEU A 426 -26.56 -24.43 -18.56
C LEU A 426 -26.75 -25.67 -19.44
N LYS A 427 -27.98 -26.19 -19.57
CA LYS A 427 -28.28 -27.38 -20.40
C LYS A 427 -27.78 -27.28 -21.85
N PRO A 428 -28.14 -26.23 -22.64
CA PRO A 428 -27.67 -26.12 -24.02
C PRO A 428 -26.16 -25.98 -24.11
N LEU A 429 -25.52 -25.35 -23.11
CA LEU A 429 -24.07 -25.19 -23.06
C LEU A 429 -23.36 -26.54 -22.83
N PHE A 430 -23.89 -27.41 -21.97
CA PHE A 430 -23.34 -28.75 -21.75
C PHE A 430 -23.56 -29.71 -22.91
N GLU A 431 -24.57 -29.46 -23.75
CA GLU A 431 -24.78 -30.18 -25.01
C GLU A 431 -23.76 -29.77 -26.07
N ALA A 432 -23.41 -28.47 -26.12
CA ALA A 432 -22.40 -27.94 -27.02
C ALA A 432 -20.97 -28.34 -26.62
N ASP A 433 -20.61 -28.19 -25.34
CA ASP A 433 -19.30 -28.58 -24.80
C ASP A 433 -19.43 -29.31 -23.46
N LYS A 434 -19.00 -30.58 -23.44
CA LYS A 434 -19.00 -31.42 -22.25
C LYS A 434 -17.96 -30.99 -21.22
N SER A 435 -16.88 -30.33 -21.64
CA SER A 435 -15.80 -29.88 -20.75
C SER A 435 -16.29 -28.86 -19.72
N LEU A 436 -17.31 -28.06 -20.08
CA LEU A 436 -17.93 -27.07 -19.20
C LEU A 436 -18.55 -27.68 -17.94
N ARG A 437 -18.85 -28.99 -17.94
CA ARG A 437 -19.30 -29.69 -16.73
C ARG A 437 -18.25 -29.69 -15.63
N GLU A 438 -16.96 -29.62 -15.96
CA GLU A 438 -15.91 -29.54 -14.94
C GLU A 438 -15.96 -28.22 -14.14
N VAL A 439 -16.47 -27.16 -14.76
CA VAL A 439 -16.49 -25.79 -14.22
C VAL A 439 -17.84 -25.43 -13.61
N LEU A 440 -18.94 -25.77 -14.29
CA LEU A 440 -20.29 -25.29 -13.98
C LEU A 440 -21.24 -26.39 -13.48
N SER A 441 -20.75 -27.59 -13.18
CA SER A 441 -21.56 -28.60 -12.50
C SER A 441 -21.82 -28.24 -11.04
N MET A 442 -23.02 -28.60 -10.56
CA MET A 442 -23.20 -28.85 -9.15
C MET A 442 -22.34 -30.06 -8.82
N LEU A 443 -21.53 -30.00 -7.75
CA LEU A 443 -20.81 -31.17 -7.24
C LEU A 443 -21.75 -32.38 -7.25
N ASP A 444 -21.38 -33.41 -8.00
CA ASP A 444 -21.88 -34.75 -7.72
C ASP A 444 -21.53 -35.02 -6.25
N ASN A 445 -22.55 -35.35 -5.45
CA ASN A 445 -22.37 -35.75 -4.06
C ASN A 445 -21.37 -36.90 -3.93
#